data_AF-A0A8T4ZNJ8-F1
#
_entry.id   AF-A0A8T4ZNJ8-F1
#
_cell.length_a   1.000
_cell.length_b   1.000
_cell.length_c   1.000
_cell.angle_alpha   90.00
_cell.angle_beta   90.00
_cell.angle_gamma   90.00
#
_symmetry.space_group_name_H-M   'P 1'
#
loop_
_entity.id
_entity.type
_entity.pdbx_description
1 polymer ?
#
loop_
_entity_poly.entity_id
_entity_poly.type
_entity_poly.pdbx_seq_one_letter_code
_entity_poly.pdbx_strand_id
1 'polypeptide(L)'
;MNDAPLIVSSYPASYVENVTQPTHFWGRIVFGVPNLVEGGMAYFWIFVTAWMAVIAFMIYFKPKKQKHLSRWILLLAILSIPIGAGFYIGAIFAAIVGLYGLELPKPFGETFVGRIISSLRLKSKFFENLVKDSKGLQIAVVTLIIVGLAAGIGNSLYTTNLYKIKAKSPYDPEAVANVFLRGVLYTDITVYTTSISFIAIEIFKWIMLSVIVYVLAVKLADRELTFSQTSTVMAYAFVPEIILFFMPAVFMNEPNLSETWQYLIFPVSWPLVLFYITHLWGFVIMFIALRATFDISTGKAFGAALLAGVPYFLVYYMLIIPTLTLTGAPFPGVQIVFAGQSSSMLLLLGSIGLALAVFLGALRKE
;
A
#
# COMPACT_ATOMS: atom_id res chain seq x y z
N MET A 1 30.63 -7.33 19.85
CA MET A 1 29.61 -7.43 18.79
C MET A 1 28.89 -6.11 18.81
N ASN A 2 28.81 -5.38 17.69
CA ASN A 2 28.10 -4.10 17.69
C ASN A 2 26.61 -4.41 17.90
N ASP A 3 26.08 -3.99 19.06
CA ASP A 3 24.70 -4.16 19.47
C ASP A 3 23.74 -3.26 18.66
N ALA A 4 23.92 -3.14 17.34
CA ALA A 4 23.15 -2.27 16.47
C ALA A 4 22.50 -3.08 15.33
N PRO A 5 21.32 -2.67 14.83
CA PRO A 5 20.69 -3.34 13.70
C PRO A 5 21.58 -3.30 12.45
N LEU A 6 21.43 -4.30 11.58
CA LEU A 6 22.15 -4.35 10.31
C LEU A 6 21.62 -3.22 9.41
N ILE A 7 22.50 -2.32 8.98
CA ILE A 7 22.19 -1.24 8.06
C ILE A 7 22.93 -1.49 6.75
N VAL A 8 22.19 -1.60 5.66
CA VAL A 8 22.77 -1.65 4.31
C VAL A 8 22.57 -0.28 3.69
N SER A 9 23.66 0.37 3.30
CA SER A 9 23.65 1.68 2.66
C SER A 9 24.36 1.61 1.31
N SER A 10 23.97 2.48 0.37
CA SER A 10 24.60 2.54 -0.96
C SER A 10 26.08 2.95 -0.89
N TYR A 11 26.47 3.71 0.14
CA TYR A 11 27.86 3.97 0.50
C TYR A 11 27.99 4.26 2.02
N PRO A 12 29.16 4.02 2.62
CA PRO A 12 29.37 4.23 4.05
C PRO A 12 29.36 5.74 4.38
N ALA A 13 28.24 6.23 4.89
CA ALA A 13 28.13 7.57 5.46
C ALA A 13 28.43 7.51 6.96
N SER A 14 29.49 8.19 7.41
CA SER A 14 29.87 8.23 8.83
C SER A 14 29.44 9.53 9.53
N TYR A 15 29.11 10.57 8.74
CA TYR A 15 28.79 11.91 9.23
C TYR A 15 27.46 12.40 8.66
N VAL A 16 26.80 13.32 9.37
CA VAL A 16 25.50 13.89 8.98
C VAL A 16 25.61 14.62 7.64
N GLU A 17 26.71 15.33 7.44
CA GLU A 17 27.03 16.10 6.25
C GLU A 17 27.07 15.22 4.99
N ASN A 18 27.51 13.96 5.13
CA ASN A 18 27.56 13.02 4.01
C ASN A 18 26.17 12.69 3.45
N VAL A 19 25.11 12.92 4.21
CA VAL A 19 23.72 12.60 3.82
C VAL A 19 22.89 13.86 3.58
N THR A 20 23.17 14.96 4.28
CA THR A 20 22.44 16.22 4.15
C THR A 20 22.98 17.14 3.06
N GLN A 21 24.25 17.00 2.67
CA GLN A 21 24.88 17.74 1.58
C GLN A 21 25.48 16.77 0.55
N PRO A 22 24.65 15.97 -0.13
CA PRO A 22 25.15 14.86 -0.90
C PRO A 22 25.80 15.29 -2.21
N THR A 23 27.03 14.81 -2.43
CA THR A 23 27.67 14.80 -3.76
C THR A 23 27.29 13.54 -4.56
N HIS A 24 26.72 12.53 -3.91
CA HIS A 24 26.35 11.24 -4.49
C HIS A 24 24.99 10.76 -3.95
N PHE A 25 24.35 9.86 -4.69
CA PHE A 25 23.12 9.21 -4.23
C PHE A 25 23.35 8.38 -2.96
N TRP A 26 22.60 8.69 -1.91
CA TRP A 26 22.62 7.94 -0.66
C TRP A 26 21.23 7.37 -0.38
N GLY A 27 21.19 6.07 -0.17
CA GLY A 27 19.99 5.37 0.26
C GLY A 27 20.37 4.25 1.20
N ARG A 28 19.42 3.85 2.05
CA ARG A 28 19.65 2.76 2.98
C ARG A 28 18.40 1.93 3.25
N ILE A 29 18.66 0.74 3.78
CA ILE A 29 17.69 -0.19 4.32
C ILE A 29 18.17 -0.62 5.72
N VAL A 30 17.26 -0.58 6.69
CA VAL A 30 17.58 -0.87 8.10
C VAL A 30 16.89 -2.14 8.54
N PHE A 31 17.66 -3.19 8.80
CA PHE A 31 17.18 -4.49 9.24
C PHE A 31 17.11 -4.57 10.78
N GLY A 32 16.29 -3.72 11.39
CA GLY A 32 15.99 -3.74 12.82
C GLY A 32 15.59 -2.36 13.35
N VAL A 33 14.94 -2.26 14.51
CA VAL A 33 14.70 -0.98 15.20
C VAL A 33 15.73 -0.82 16.31
N PRO A 34 16.64 0.18 16.23
CA PRO A 34 17.62 0.43 17.28
C PRO A 34 16.96 0.63 18.64
N ASN A 35 17.64 0.24 19.72
CA ASN A 35 17.14 0.15 21.09
C ASN A 35 16.02 -0.88 21.36
N LEU A 36 15.35 -1.42 20.33
CA LEU A 36 14.34 -2.46 20.51
C LEU A 36 14.91 -3.87 20.34
N VAL A 37 15.98 -4.00 19.55
CA VAL A 37 16.58 -5.29 19.15
C VAL A 37 18.00 -5.49 19.66
N GLU A 38 18.39 -4.67 20.63
CA GLU A 38 19.76 -4.56 21.13
C GLU A 38 19.85 -5.11 22.56
N GLY A 39 21.06 -5.51 22.98
CA GLY A 39 21.32 -6.00 24.33
C GLY A 39 20.42 -7.17 24.75
N GLY A 40 19.84 -7.08 25.95
CA GLY A 40 18.97 -8.13 26.51
C GLY A 40 17.71 -8.44 25.69
N MET A 41 17.18 -7.43 24.98
CA MET A 41 15.96 -7.59 24.16
C MET A 41 16.20 -8.44 22.91
N ALA A 42 17.44 -8.49 22.41
CA ALA A 42 17.80 -9.37 21.29
C ALA A 42 17.47 -10.84 21.58
N TYR A 43 17.73 -11.31 22.80
CA TYR A 43 17.43 -12.69 23.21
C TYR A 43 15.94 -12.99 23.24
N PHE A 44 15.11 -12.03 23.69
CA PHE A 44 13.66 -12.17 23.67
C PHE A 44 13.13 -12.33 22.24
N TRP A 45 13.64 -11.55 21.28
CA TRP A 45 13.20 -11.62 19.88
C TRP A 45 13.70 -12.86 19.15
N ILE A 46 14.92 -13.33 19.45
CA ILE A 46 15.41 -14.63 18.99
C ILE A 46 14.51 -15.74 19.53
N PHE A 47 14.11 -15.67 20.80
CA PHE A 47 13.18 -16.64 21.40
C PHE A 47 11.83 -16.65 20.67
N VAL A 48 11.22 -15.49 20.42
CA VAL A 48 9.96 -15.39 19.66
C VAL A 48 10.09 -16.04 18.27
N THR A 49 11.19 -15.77 17.58
CA THR A 49 11.45 -16.31 16.23
C THR A 49 11.69 -17.82 16.25
N ALA A 50 12.45 -18.32 17.21
CA ALA A 50 12.65 -19.75 17.43
C ALA A 50 11.32 -20.44 17.72
N TRP A 51 10.44 -19.81 18.50
CA TRP A 51 9.09 -20.31 18.76
C TRP A 51 8.21 -20.35 17.52
N MET A 52 8.25 -19.33 16.67
CA MET A 52 7.57 -19.37 15.38
C MET A 52 8.06 -20.53 14.50
N ALA A 53 9.37 -20.80 14.47
CA ALA A 53 9.94 -21.92 13.75
C ALA A 53 9.49 -23.28 14.33
N VAL A 54 9.47 -23.43 15.65
CA VAL A 54 8.95 -24.64 16.33
C VAL A 54 7.48 -24.85 16.02
N ILE A 55 6.65 -23.81 16.08
CA ILE A 55 5.22 -23.90 15.76
C ILE A 55 5.02 -24.30 14.29
N ALA A 56 5.79 -23.71 13.36
CA ALA A 56 5.76 -24.08 11.95
C ALA A 56 6.13 -25.56 11.75
N PHE A 57 7.17 -26.05 12.42
CA PHE A 57 7.55 -27.46 12.42
C PHE A 57 6.42 -28.34 13.00
N MET A 58 5.78 -27.92 14.09
CA MET A 58 4.65 -28.65 14.66
C MET A 58 3.44 -28.72 13.71
N ILE A 59 3.19 -27.69 12.89
CA ILE A 59 2.15 -27.73 11.87
C ILE A 59 2.43 -28.84 10.86
N TYR A 60 3.69 -28.98 10.43
CA TYR A 60 4.12 -30.04 9.50
C TYR A 60 3.87 -31.45 10.06
N PHE A 61 4.25 -31.72 11.31
CA PHE A 61 4.08 -33.05 11.92
C PHE A 61 2.68 -33.31 12.49
N LYS A 62 1.93 -32.27 12.86
CA LYS A 62 0.61 -32.37 13.51
C LYS A 62 -0.42 -31.48 12.78
N PRO A 63 -0.76 -31.79 11.53
CA PRO A 63 -1.67 -30.97 10.72
C PRO A 63 -3.07 -30.84 11.34
N LYS A 64 -3.50 -31.81 12.17
CA LYS A 64 -4.77 -31.74 12.91
C LYS A 64 -4.84 -30.54 13.88
N LYS A 65 -3.71 -30.04 14.38
CA LYS A 65 -3.64 -28.86 15.29
C LYS A 65 -3.36 -27.56 14.54
N GLN A 66 -3.30 -27.60 13.21
CA GLN A 66 -2.86 -26.48 12.39
C GLN A 66 -3.61 -25.18 12.69
N LYS A 67 -4.94 -25.19 12.76
CA LYS A 67 -5.71 -23.96 13.01
C LYS A 67 -5.31 -23.28 14.32
N HIS A 68 -5.09 -24.05 15.38
CA HIS A 68 -4.65 -23.51 16.67
C HIS A 68 -3.22 -22.97 16.59
N LEU A 69 -2.31 -23.73 15.99
CA LEU A 69 -0.91 -23.35 15.83
C LEU A 69 -0.74 -22.11 14.92
N SER A 70 -1.56 -21.99 13.87
CA SER A 70 -1.54 -20.85 12.95
C SER A 70 -1.96 -19.54 13.63
N ARG A 71 -2.85 -19.60 14.64
CA ARG A 71 -3.18 -18.41 15.47
C ARG A 71 -1.95 -17.92 16.23
N TRP A 72 -1.15 -18.83 16.77
CA TRP A 72 0.07 -18.48 17.48
C TRP A 72 1.13 -17.91 16.54
N ILE A 73 1.32 -18.50 15.35
CA ILE A 73 2.21 -17.91 14.33
C ILE A 73 1.77 -16.49 14.00
N LEU A 74 0.47 -16.27 13.76
CA LEU A 74 -0.06 -14.95 13.44
C LEU A 74 0.19 -13.95 14.58
N LEU A 75 -0.08 -14.33 15.82
CA LEU A 75 0.12 -13.47 17.00
C LEU A 75 1.59 -13.11 17.20
N LEU A 76 2.49 -14.09 17.11
CA LEU A 76 3.93 -13.86 17.23
C LEU A 76 4.48 -13.05 16.06
N ALA A 77 3.96 -13.26 14.85
CA ALA A 77 4.32 -12.48 13.67
C ALA A 77 3.92 -11.01 13.84
N ILE A 78 2.69 -10.72 14.29
CA ILE A 78 2.24 -9.35 14.56
C ILE A 78 3.08 -8.71 15.66
N LEU A 79 3.37 -9.45 16.74
CA LEU A 79 4.25 -8.99 17.83
C LEU A 79 5.67 -8.70 17.34
N SER A 80 6.09 -9.32 16.23
CA SER A 80 7.44 -9.17 15.66
C SER A 80 7.56 -8.05 14.63
N ILE A 81 6.46 -7.43 14.20
CA ILE A 81 6.47 -6.30 13.26
C ILE A 81 7.31 -5.11 13.78
N PRO A 82 7.24 -4.71 15.07
CA PRO A 82 8.00 -3.57 15.58
C PRO A 82 9.53 -3.74 15.58
N ILE A 83 10.06 -4.94 15.35
CA ILE A 83 11.48 -5.31 15.51
C ILE A 83 12.36 -4.77 14.35
N GLY A 84 11.81 -4.36 13.20
CA GLY A 84 12.52 -3.73 12.06
C GLY A 84 12.90 -4.68 10.90
N ALA A 85 13.48 -4.17 9.79
CA ALA A 85 13.26 -4.73 8.43
C ALA A 85 13.65 -6.21 8.20
N GLY A 86 14.63 -6.76 8.93
CA GLY A 86 15.05 -8.17 8.79
C GLY A 86 14.05 -9.14 9.39
N PHE A 87 13.53 -8.80 10.57
CA PHE A 87 12.43 -9.50 11.21
C PHE A 87 11.08 -9.12 10.59
N TYR A 88 10.95 -7.91 10.03
CA TYR A 88 9.74 -7.40 9.41
C TYR A 88 9.31 -8.22 8.20
N ILE A 89 10.23 -8.50 7.26
CA ILE A 89 9.92 -9.31 6.07
C ILE A 89 9.52 -10.74 6.50
N GLY A 90 10.30 -11.33 7.43
CA GLY A 90 9.99 -12.65 7.98
C GLY A 90 8.66 -12.69 8.74
N ALA A 91 8.34 -11.66 9.52
CA ALA A 91 7.09 -11.49 10.25
C ALA A 91 5.91 -11.33 9.30
N ILE A 92 6.05 -10.56 8.22
CA ILE A 92 5.01 -10.44 7.19
C ILE A 92 4.76 -11.79 6.54
N PHE A 93 5.80 -12.50 6.10
CA PHE A 93 5.64 -13.83 5.52
C PHE A 93 5.02 -14.82 6.52
N ALA A 94 5.42 -14.77 7.79
CA ALA A 94 4.82 -15.60 8.82
C ALA A 94 3.36 -15.23 9.11
N ALA A 95 2.99 -13.95 9.08
CA ALA A 95 1.60 -13.51 9.20
C ALA A 95 0.77 -14.00 8.00
N ILE A 96 1.29 -13.91 6.78
CA ILE A 96 0.68 -14.44 5.56
C ILE A 96 0.48 -15.96 5.67
N VAL A 97 1.51 -16.69 6.08
CA VAL A 97 1.45 -18.15 6.29
C VAL A 97 0.48 -18.52 7.42
N GLY A 98 0.47 -17.76 8.52
CA GLY A 98 -0.45 -17.91 9.63
C GLY A 98 -1.91 -17.72 9.20
N LEU A 99 -2.22 -16.64 8.47
CA LEU A 99 -3.55 -16.38 7.91
C LEU A 99 -3.99 -17.49 6.96
N TYR A 100 -3.11 -17.91 6.04
CA TYR A 100 -3.39 -19.04 5.16
C TYR A 100 -3.67 -20.32 5.96
N GLY A 101 -2.87 -20.56 7.01
CA GLY A 101 -3.00 -21.71 7.88
C GLY A 101 -4.31 -21.76 8.67
N LEU A 102 -4.95 -20.63 8.95
CA LEU A 102 -6.26 -20.57 9.60
C LEU A 102 -7.39 -21.05 8.69
N GLU A 103 -7.23 -20.91 7.38
CA GLU A 103 -8.27 -21.17 6.39
C GLU A 103 -8.17 -22.53 5.71
N LEU A 104 -7.09 -23.28 5.92
CA LEU A 104 -7.00 -24.66 5.45
C LEU A 104 -8.14 -25.52 6.05
N PRO A 105 -8.71 -26.45 5.26
CA PRO A 105 -8.19 -26.99 3.99
C PRO A 105 -8.68 -26.27 2.71
N LYS A 106 -9.20 -25.04 2.79
CA LYS A 106 -9.66 -24.32 1.59
C LYS A 106 -8.56 -24.26 0.52
N PRO A 107 -8.90 -24.39 -0.78
CA PRO A 107 -7.95 -24.14 -1.86
C PRO A 107 -7.34 -22.74 -1.74
N PHE A 108 -6.06 -22.58 -2.08
CA PHE A 108 -5.35 -21.31 -1.93
C PHE A 108 -6.12 -20.12 -2.51
N GLY A 109 -6.67 -20.24 -3.73
CA GLY A 109 -7.42 -19.17 -4.39
C GLY A 109 -8.70 -18.71 -3.66
N GLU A 110 -9.23 -19.49 -2.73
CA GLU A 110 -10.43 -19.15 -1.96
C GLU A 110 -10.09 -18.51 -0.59
N THR A 111 -8.87 -18.70 -0.09
CA THR A 111 -8.39 -18.11 1.16
C THR A 111 -8.20 -16.60 1.05
N PHE A 112 -8.31 -15.87 2.15
CA PHE A 112 -8.12 -14.41 2.17
C PHE A 112 -6.79 -13.97 1.53
N VAL A 113 -5.68 -14.60 1.94
CA VAL A 113 -4.35 -14.35 1.39
C VAL A 113 -4.27 -14.69 -0.10
N GLY A 114 -4.83 -15.82 -0.50
CA GLY A 114 -4.78 -16.23 -1.90
C GLY A 114 -5.66 -15.38 -2.81
N ARG A 115 -6.72 -14.73 -2.29
CA ARG A 115 -7.49 -13.70 -3.01
C ARG A 115 -6.64 -12.46 -3.26
N ILE A 116 -5.94 -11.95 -2.25
CA ILE A 116 -4.97 -10.83 -2.38
C ILE A 116 -3.90 -11.16 -3.42
N ILE A 117 -3.28 -12.34 -3.32
CA ILE A 117 -2.23 -12.74 -4.28
C ILE A 117 -2.80 -12.96 -5.68
N SER A 118 -4.03 -13.47 -5.80
CA SER A 118 -4.67 -13.67 -7.10
C SER A 118 -5.03 -12.35 -7.79
N SER A 119 -5.44 -11.33 -7.02
CA SER A 119 -5.68 -9.99 -7.57
C SER A 119 -4.37 -9.32 -8.00
N LEU A 120 -3.31 -9.38 -7.18
CA LEU A 120 -1.99 -8.84 -7.52
C LEU A 120 -1.39 -9.53 -8.77
N ARG A 121 -1.61 -10.84 -8.92
CA ARG A 121 -1.21 -11.61 -10.11
C ARG A 121 -2.17 -11.47 -11.30
N LEU A 122 -3.17 -10.61 -11.20
CA LEU A 122 -4.06 -10.26 -12.31
C LEU A 122 -4.82 -11.47 -12.91
N LYS A 123 -5.19 -12.45 -12.07
CA LYS A 123 -5.89 -13.66 -12.56
C LYS A 123 -7.34 -13.32 -12.96
N SER A 124 -7.68 -13.32 -14.24
CA SER A 124 -9.05 -12.98 -14.71
C SER A 124 -10.14 -13.85 -14.07
N LYS A 125 -9.94 -15.18 -14.02
CA LYS A 125 -10.87 -16.14 -13.42
C LYS A 125 -11.19 -15.86 -11.95
N PHE A 126 -10.28 -15.19 -11.23
CA PHE A 126 -10.54 -14.79 -9.85
C PHE A 126 -11.65 -13.74 -9.80
N PHE A 127 -11.61 -12.73 -10.66
CA PHE A 127 -12.64 -11.68 -10.72
C PHE A 127 -14.00 -12.21 -11.22
N GLU A 128 -14.00 -13.12 -12.21
CA GLU A 128 -15.21 -13.84 -12.66
C GLU A 128 -15.92 -14.57 -11.51
N ASN A 129 -15.14 -15.25 -10.66
CA ASN A 129 -15.67 -16.03 -9.54
C ASN A 129 -16.10 -15.13 -8.37
N LEU A 130 -15.45 -13.98 -8.20
CA LEU A 130 -15.70 -13.07 -7.09
C LEU A 130 -17.12 -12.49 -7.10
N VAL A 131 -17.68 -12.27 -8.29
CA VAL A 131 -19.06 -11.81 -8.52
C VAL A 131 -20.11 -12.82 -8.02
N LYS A 132 -19.73 -14.09 -7.89
CA LYS A 132 -20.63 -15.19 -7.47
C LYS A 132 -20.53 -15.49 -5.97
N ASP A 133 -19.62 -14.82 -5.25
CA ASP A 133 -19.38 -15.09 -3.84
C ASP A 133 -20.38 -14.36 -2.94
N SER A 134 -21.22 -15.12 -2.22
CA SER A 134 -22.22 -14.57 -1.29
C SER A 134 -21.59 -13.81 -0.11
N LYS A 135 -20.32 -14.07 0.22
CA LYS A 135 -19.57 -13.35 1.25
C LYS A 135 -18.56 -12.36 0.68
N GLY A 136 -18.60 -12.14 -0.63
CA GLY A 136 -17.64 -11.29 -1.35
C GLY A 136 -17.51 -9.90 -0.73
N LEU A 137 -18.64 -9.23 -0.48
CA LEU A 137 -18.65 -7.86 0.06
C LEU A 137 -18.02 -7.78 1.46
N GLN A 138 -18.30 -8.74 2.34
CA GLN A 138 -17.71 -8.77 3.68
C GLN A 138 -16.19 -8.93 3.61
N ILE A 139 -15.72 -9.84 2.74
CA ILE A 139 -14.29 -10.08 2.53
C ILE A 139 -13.62 -8.86 1.88
N ALA A 140 -14.31 -8.18 0.97
CA ALA A 140 -13.85 -6.95 0.35
C ALA A 140 -13.66 -5.82 1.39
N VAL A 141 -14.61 -5.63 2.30
CA VAL A 141 -14.48 -4.64 3.39
C VAL A 141 -13.31 -4.98 4.30
N VAL A 142 -13.13 -6.24 4.68
CA VAL A 142 -11.96 -6.66 5.49
C VAL A 142 -10.65 -6.41 4.72
N THR A 143 -10.64 -6.65 3.40
CA THR A 143 -9.48 -6.37 2.55
C THR A 143 -9.14 -4.87 2.60
N LEU A 144 -10.12 -3.99 2.47
CA LEU A 144 -9.93 -2.54 2.54
C LEU A 144 -9.44 -2.07 3.90
N ILE A 145 -9.95 -2.65 4.99
CA ILE A 145 -9.46 -2.34 6.35
C ILE A 145 -7.97 -2.68 6.47
N ILE A 146 -7.55 -3.85 5.97
CA ILE A 146 -6.15 -4.27 6.03
C ILE A 146 -5.26 -3.39 5.13
N VAL A 147 -5.73 -3.09 3.90
CA VAL A 147 -5.03 -2.21 2.97
C VAL A 147 -4.87 -0.82 3.59
N GLY A 148 -5.95 -0.23 4.08
CA GLY A 148 -5.94 1.10 4.71
C GLY A 148 -5.03 1.15 5.94
N LEU A 149 -5.07 0.13 6.80
CA LEU A 149 -4.18 0.07 7.96
C LEU A 149 -2.71 -0.05 7.55
N ALA A 150 -2.39 -0.93 6.62
CA ALA A 150 -1.02 -1.16 6.16
C ALA A 150 -0.44 0.08 5.45
N ALA A 151 -1.21 0.66 4.52
CA ALA A 151 -0.86 1.89 3.84
C ALA A 151 -0.74 3.07 4.82
N GLY A 152 -1.66 3.16 5.78
CA GLY A 152 -1.65 4.19 6.83
C GLY A 152 -0.42 4.11 7.71
N ILE A 153 -0.05 2.91 8.19
CA ILE A 153 1.15 2.73 9.02
C ILE A 153 2.40 3.14 8.24
N GLY A 154 2.55 2.66 7.00
CA GLY A 154 3.73 2.95 6.18
C GLY A 154 3.88 4.44 5.88
N ASN A 155 2.80 5.09 5.45
CA ASN A 155 2.78 6.53 5.20
C ASN A 155 3.06 7.33 6.47
N SER A 156 2.38 7.02 7.58
CA SER A 156 2.49 7.79 8.82
C SER A 156 3.88 7.68 9.42
N LEU A 157 4.46 6.48 9.45
CA LEU A 157 5.84 6.28 9.91
C LEU A 157 6.82 7.07 9.04
N TYR A 158 6.65 7.04 7.71
CA TYR A 158 7.51 7.79 6.82
C TYR A 158 7.41 9.31 7.06
N THR A 159 6.19 9.86 7.09
CA THR A 159 5.97 11.30 7.25
C THR A 159 6.38 11.82 8.62
N THR A 160 6.15 11.06 9.70
CA THR A 160 6.58 11.45 11.06
C THR A 160 8.10 11.54 11.14
N ASN A 161 8.81 10.58 10.55
CA ASN A 161 10.27 10.61 10.52
C ASN A 161 10.82 11.72 9.63
N LEU A 162 10.19 11.96 8.48
CA LEU A 162 10.51 13.10 7.61
C LEU A 162 10.33 14.44 8.34
N TYR A 163 9.22 14.62 9.06
CA TYR A 163 8.97 15.82 9.85
C TYR A 163 10.03 16.05 10.93
N LYS A 164 10.47 14.98 11.61
CA LYS A 164 11.56 15.07 12.60
C LYS A 164 12.89 15.44 11.95
N ILE A 165 13.22 14.87 10.79
CA ILE A 165 14.42 15.22 10.03
C ILE A 165 14.42 16.71 9.64
N LYS A 166 13.28 17.23 9.21
CA LYS A 166 13.12 18.62 8.76
C LYS A 166 12.66 19.59 9.85
N ALA A 167 12.70 19.21 11.13
CA ALA A 167 12.18 20.02 12.22
C ALA A 167 12.96 21.32 12.46
N LYS A 168 14.24 21.37 12.07
CA LYS A 168 15.12 22.55 12.10
C LYS A 168 15.65 22.84 10.71
N SER A 169 15.90 24.11 10.40
CA SER A 169 16.45 24.51 9.09
C SER A 169 17.99 24.46 9.11
N PRO A 170 18.66 23.79 8.16
CA PRO A 170 18.09 23.01 7.04
C PRO A 170 17.64 21.59 7.43
N TYR A 171 18.23 21.01 8.48
CA TYR A 171 17.84 19.72 9.08
C TYR A 171 18.08 19.73 10.59
N ASP A 172 17.40 18.84 11.33
CA ASP A 172 17.78 18.51 12.71
C ASP A 172 18.92 17.47 12.70
N PRO A 173 20.16 17.83 13.14
CA PRO A 173 21.32 16.94 13.08
C PRO A 173 21.13 15.65 13.89
N GLU A 174 20.41 15.73 15.01
CA GLU A 174 20.16 14.57 15.87
C GLU A 174 19.19 13.61 15.20
N ALA A 175 18.08 14.14 14.64
CA ALA A 175 17.11 13.33 13.92
C ALA A 175 17.74 12.72 12.66
N VAL A 176 18.60 13.44 11.96
CA VAL A 176 19.34 12.91 10.81
C VAL A 176 20.28 11.77 11.24
N ALA A 177 21.09 11.96 12.28
CA ALA A 177 21.98 10.92 12.75
C ALA A 177 21.19 9.67 13.20
N ASN A 178 20.10 9.87 13.93
CA ASN A 178 19.27 8.77 14.44
C ASN A 178 18.50 8.05 13.33
N VAL A 179 17.82 8.78 12.45
CA VAL A 179 17.15 8.17 11.31
C VAL A 179 18.23 7.68 10.37
N PHE A 180 18.90 8.51 9.56
CA PHE A 180 19.78 8.06 8.48
C PHE A 180 20.96 7.18 8.91
N LEU A 181 21.72 7.54 9.94
CA LEU A 181 22.94 6.79 10.26
C LEU A 181 22.66 5.57 11.15
N ARG A 182 21.71 5.67 12.09
CA ARG A 182 21.45 4.63 13.09
C ARG A 182 20.26 3.74 12.82
N GLY A 183 19.27 4.18 12.04
CA GLY A 183 18.12 3.32 11.73
C GLY A 183 16.93 3.48 12.64
N VAL A 184 16.92 4.51 13.46
CA VAL A 184 15.80 4.79 14.36
C VAL A 184 14.59 5.21 13.53
N LEU A 185 13.44 4.61 13.84
CA LEU A 185 12.14 5.09 13.38
C LEU A 185 11.40 5.69 14.58
N TYR A 186 11.22 6.99 14.55
CA TYR A 186 10.36 7.67 15.50
C TYR A 186 8.91 7.22 15.29
N THR A 187 8.27 6.84 16.40
CA THR A 187 6.86 6.50 16.47
C THR A 187 6.22 7.26 17.61
N ASP A 188 5.02 7.78 17.39
CA ASP A 188 4.21 8.45 18.41
C ASP A 188 2.73 8.11 18.20
N ILE A 189 1.87 8.61 19.08
CA ILE A 189 0.42 8.34 19.01
C ILE A 189 -0.20 8.80 17.69
N THR A 190 0.38 9.80 17.02
CA THR A 190 -0.13 10.33 15.76
C THR A 190 0.01 9.30 14.65
N VAL A 191 1.03 8.43 14.68
CA VAL A 191 1.20 7.34 13.71
C VAL A 191 -0.03 6.41 13.73
N TYR A 192 -0.50 6.03 14.92
CA TYR A 192 -1.62 5.11 15.06
C TYR A 192 -2.96 5.77 14.72
N THR A 193 -3.20 7.00 15.18
CA THR A 193 -4.46 7.71 14.89
C THR A 193 -4.59 8.01 13.39
N THR A 194 -3.50 8.45 12.77
CA THR A 194 -3.39 8.69 11.31
C THR A 194 -3.66 7.39 10.54
N SER A 195 -3.09 6.27 10.97
CA SER A 195 -3.31 4.96 10.35
C SER A 195 -4.77 4.50 10.41
N ILE A 196 -5.49 4.80 11.49
CA ILE A 196 -6.92 4.50 11.60
C ILE A 196 -7.72 5.39 10.64
N SER A 197 -7.38 6.68 10.51
CA SER A 197 -8.02 7.57 9.54
C SER A 197 -7.86 7.11 8.09
N PHE A 198 -6.75 6.44 7.76
CA PHE A 198 -6.55 5.84 6.44
C PHE A 198 -7.59 4.75 6.10
N ILE A 199 -8.10 4.00 7.08
CA ILE A 199 -9.18 3.03 6.85
C ILE A 199 -10.43 3.74 6.33
N ALA A 200 -10.78 4.87 6.92
CA ALA A 200 -11.95 5.66 6.50
C ALA A 200 -11.75 6.25 5.10
N ILE A 201 -10.54 6.77 4.81
CA ILE A 201 -10.18 7.26 3.49
C ILE A 201 -10.30 6.16 2.44
N GLU A 202 -9.87 4.94 2.78
CA GLU A 202 -9.87 3.82 1.83
C GLU A 202 -11.26 3.28 1.55
N ILE A 203 -12.11 3.19 2.58
CA ILE A 203 -13.53 2.88 2.39
C ILE A 203 -14.19 3.96 1.53
N PHE A 204 -13.88 5.23 1.76
CA PHE A 204 -14.45 6.33 0.98
C PHE A 204 -14.02 6.28 -0.50
N LYS A 205 -12.72 6.12 -0.77
CA LYS A 205 -12.17 5.92 -2.12
C LYS A 205 -12.86 4.75 -2.83
N TRP A 206 -13.02 3.64 -2.11
CA TRP A 206 -13.68 2.45 -2.63
C TRP A 206 -15.15 2.68 -2.98
N ILE A 207 -15.92 3.33 -2.12
CA ILE A 207 -17.34 3.66 -2.39
C ILE A 207 -17.43 4.55 -3.63
N MET A 208 -16.60 5.60 -3.71
CA MET A 208 -16.60 6.52 -4.84
C MET A 208 -16.29 5.78 -6.16
N LEU A 209 -15.21 4.99 -6.19
CA LEU A 209 -14.87 4.21 -7.39
C LEU A 209 -15.98 3.22 -7.75
N SER A 210 -16.54 2.53 -6.76
CA SER A 210 -17.63 1.56 -6.95
C SER A 210 -18.88 2.20 -7.53
N VAL A 211 -19.25 3.41 -7.08
CA VAL A 211 -20.39 4.16 -7.61
C VAL A 211 -20.14 4.57 -9.06
N ILE A 212 -18.96 5.13 -9.35
CA ILE A 212 -18.58 5.50 -10.72
C ILE A 212 -18.66 4.27 -11.62
N VAL A 213 -17.99 3.18 -11.24
CA VAL A 213 -17.98 1.95 -12.03
C VAL A 213 -19.37 1.34 -12.14
N TYR A 214 -20.20 1.39 -11.11
CA TYR A 214 -21.56 0.86 -11.17
C TYR A 214 -22.45 1.65 -12.14
N VAL A 215 -22.42 2.98 -12.07
CA VAL A 215 -23.18 3.84 -13.01
C VAL A 215 -22.71 3.63 -14.44
N LEU A 216 -21.40 3.43 -14.64
CA LEU A 216 -20.85 3.10 -15.95
C LEU A 216 -21.24 1.70 -16.38
N ALA A 217 -21.06 0.67 -15.55
CA ALA A 217 -21.44 -0.71 -15.80
C ALA A 217 -22.89 -0.86 -16.28
N VAL A 218 -23.83 -0.22 -15.56
CA VAL A 218 -25.25 -0.17 -15.92
C VAL A 218 -25.46 0.42 -17.32
N LYS A 219 -24.65 1.41 -17.72
CA LYS A 219 -24.72 2.03 -19.06
C LYS A 219 -23.91 1.32 -20.14
N LEU A 220 -22.83 0.63 -19.78
CA LEU A 220 -21.82 0.12 -20.71
C LEU A 220 -22.03 -1.33 -21.11
N ALA A 221 -22.59 -2.15 -20.23
CA ALA A 221 -22.56 -3.60 -20.40
C ALA A 221 -23.93 -4.25 -20.66
N ASP A 222 -25.05 -3.50 -20.53
CA ASP A 222 -26.43 -4.05 -20.57
C ASP A 222 -26.60 -5.30 -19.68
N ARG A 223 -25.73 -5.45 -18.67
CA ARG A 223 -25.64 -6.59 -17.76
C ARG A 223 -26.09 -6.15 -16.38
N GLU A 224 -26.99 -6.91 -15.80
CA GLU A 224 -27.51 -6.68 -14.45
C GLU A 224 -26.52 -7.18 -13.39
N LEU A 225 -25.43 -6.44 -13.17
CA LEU A 225 -24.66 -6.62 -11.94
C LEU A 225 -25.25 -5.77 -10.83
N THR A 226 -25.32 -6.35 -9.64
CA THR A 226 -25.68 -5.59 -8.44
C THR A 226 -24.54 -4.67 -8.01
N PHE A 227 -24.86 -3.61 -7.27
CA PHE A 227 -23.84 -2.76 -6.65
C PHE A 227 -22.92 -3.55 -5.71
N SER A 228 -23.46 -4.53 -4.98
CA SER A 228 -22.68 -5.44 -4.11
C SER A 228 -21.61 -6.20 -4.89
N GLN A 229 -21.94 -6.74 -6.06
CA GLN A 229 -20.98 -7.44 -6.91
C GLN A 229 -19.91 -6.50 -7.45
N THR A 230 -20.32 -5.34 -7.97
CA THR A 230 -19.40 -4.33 -8.51
C THR A 230 -18.42 -3.85 -7.44
N SER A 231 -18.95 -3.46 -6.28
CA SER A 231 -18.14 -2.97 -5.16
C SER A 231 -17.20 -4.04 -4.62
N THR A 232 -17.64 -5.30 -4.53
CA THR A 232 -16.76 -6.42 -4.13
C THR A 232 -15.52 -6.50 -5.03
N VAL A 233 -15.72 -6.43 -6.36
CA VAL A 233 -14.63 -6.50 -7.33
C VAL A 233 -13.73 -5.27 -7.23
N MET A 234 -14.31 -4.08 -7.11
CA MET A 234 -13.55 -2.82 -7.06
C MET A 234 -12.67 -2.66 -5.81
N ALA A 235 -13.01 -3.33 -4.70
CA ALA A 235 -12.16 -3.33 -3.51
C ALA A 235 -10.74 -3.85 -3.80
N TYR A 236 -10.60 -4.79 -4.74
CA TYR A 236 -9.32 -5.38 -5.09
C TYR A 236 -8.42 -4.45 -5.92
N ALA A 237 -8.97 -3.38 -6.50
CA ALA A 237 -8.18 -2.35 -7.18
C ALA A 237 -7.28 -1.57 -6.20
N PHE A 238 -7.62 -1.54 -4.92
CA PHE A 238 -6.85 -0.86 -3.86
C PHE A 238 -5.79 -1.76 -3.22
N VAL A 239 -5.83 -3.08 -3.45
CA VAL A 239 -4.88 -4.03 -2.85
C VAL A 239 -3.41 -3.67 -3.05
N PRO A 240 -2.95 -3.15 -4.21
CA PRO A 240 -1.56 -2.72 -4.37
C PRO A 240 -1.08 -1.71 -3.32
N GLU A 241 -1.96 -0.91 -2.73
CA GLU A 241 -1.59 0.08 -1.71
C GLU A 241 -1.04 -0.56 -0.43
N ILE A 242 -1.23 -1.87 -0.21
CA ILE A 242 -0.56 -2.61 0.87
C ILE A 242 0.97 -2.49 0.79
N ILE A 243 1.53 -2.25 -0.40
CA ILE A 243 2.97 -2.06 -0.61
C ILE A 243 3.48 -0.79 0.08
N LEU A 244 2.61 0.22 0.30
CA LEU A 244 2.97 1.45 0.99
C LEU A 244 3.41 1.19 2.44
N PHE A 245 3.04 0.04 3.03
CA PHE A 245 3.57 -0.43 4.30
C PHE A 245 5.11 -0.46 4.34
N PHE A 246 5.75 -0.74 3.20
CA PHE A 246 7.22 -0.79 3.07
C PHE A 246 7.87 0.58 2.84
N MET A 247 7.11 1.67 2.73
CA MET A 247 7.65 3.01 2.53
C MET A 247 8.77 3.39 3.53
N PRO A 248 8.67 3.16 4.87
CA PRO A 248 9.71 3.50 5.83
C PRO A 248 10.92 2.54 5.79
N ALA A 249 10.89 1.48 4.98
CA ALA A 249 12.04 0.58 4.83
C ALA A 249 13.21 1.26 4.10
N VAL A 250 12.92 2.31 3.30
CA VAL A 250 13.92 3.02 2.52
C VAL A 250 13.88 4.50 2.87
N PHE A 251 15.02 5.01 3.32
CA PHE A 251 15.28 6.44 3.46
C PHE A 251 16.45 6.80 2.57
N MET A 252 16.29 7.87 1.80
CA MET A 252 17.28 8.39 0.87
C MET A 252 17.66 9.81 1.29
N ASN A 253 18.74 10.35 0.73
CA ASN A 253 19.04 11.76 0.80
C ASN A 253 18.13 12.58 -0.13
N GLU A 254 18.06 13.90 0.10
CA GLU A 254 17.43 14.78 -0.89
C GLU A 254 18.20 14.74 -2.22
N PRO A 255 17.49 14.93 -3.35
CA PRO A 255 16.06 15.24 -3.46
C PRO A 255 15.15 14.01 -3.46
N ASN A 256 15.64 12.78 -3.26
CA ASN A 256 14.81 11.57 -3.32
C ASN A 256 13.98 11.32 -2.05
N LEU A 257 14.34 11.98 -0.95
CA LEU A 257 13.67 11.90 0.33
C LEU A 257 12.27 12.54 0.28
N SER A 258 12.16 13.78 -0.18
CA SER A 258 10.85 14.44 -0.20
C SER A 258 10.71 15.54 -1.25
N GLU A 259 11.83 16.06 -1.72
CA GLU A 259 11.82 16.95 -2.88
C GLU A 259 11.52 16.16 -4.15
N THR A 260 11.22 16.87 -5.23
CA THR A 260 10.83 16.23 -6.49
C THR A 260 11.84 16.56 -7.57
N TRP A 261 12.45 15.52 -8.12
CA TRP A 261 13.19 15.64 -9.37
C TRP A 261 12.19 15.81 -10.51
N GLN A 262 12.34 16.85 -11.32
CA GLN A 262 11.64 16.92 -12.58
C GLN A 262 12.42 16.10 -13.62
N TYR A 263 12.08 14.81 -13.74
CA TYR A 263 12.52 14.01 -14.88
C TYR A 263 11.37 13.95 -15.89
N LEU A 264 11.50 14.69 -17.00
CA LEU A 264 10.42 14.89 -17.99
C LEU A 264 9.20 15.60 -17.35
N ILE A 265 7.98 15.17 -17.73
CA ILE A 265 6.70 15.77 -17.30
C ILE A 265 6.30 15.25 -15.90
N PHE A 266 6.99 14.24 -15.35
CA PHE A 266 6.58 13.57 -14.12
C PHE A 266 7.56 13.84 -12.96
N PRO A 267 7.08 14.38 -11.84
CA PRO A 267 7.91 14.55 -10.65
C PRO A 267 8.27 13.19 -10.04
N VAL A 268 9.53 12.96 -9.70
CA VAL A 268 10.01 11.68 -9.12
C VAL A 268 10.65 11.93 -7.75
N SER A 269 10.17 11.19 -6.75
CA SER A 269 10.73 11.02 -5.41
C SER A 269 10.38 9.63 -4.91
N TRP A 270 11.04 9.13 -3.86
CA TRP A 270 10.78 7.77 -3.38
C TRP A 270 9.30 7.52 -3.02
N PRO A 271 8.62 8.40 -2.26
CA PRO A 271 7.19 8.24 -2.00
C PRO A 271 6.34 8.27 -3.28
N LEU A 272 6.70 9.10 -4.26
CA LEU A 272 5.99 9.19 -5.53
C LEU A 272 6.17 7.97 -6.41
N VAL A 273 7.34 7.33 -6.39
CA VAL A 273 7.57 6.07 -7.12
C VAL A 273 6.61 4.99 -6.62
N LEU A 274 6.52 4.81 -5.30
CA LEU A 274 5.57 3.86 -4.72
C LEU A 274 4.13 4.23 -5.06
N PHE A 275 3.78 5.51 -4.97
CA PHE A 275 2.47 6.02 -5.37
C PHE A 275 2.12 5.64 -6.82
N TYR A 276 3.02 5.91 -7.78
CA TYR A 276 2.76 5.62 -9.19
C TYR A 276 2.62 4.12 -9.44
N ILE A 277 3.47 3.31 -8.81
CA ILE A 277 3.39 1.84 -8.92
C ILE A 277 2.05 1.34 -8.40
N THR A 278 1.62 1.74 -7.21
CA THR A 278 0.36 1.24 -6.62
C THR A 278 -0.86 1.69 -7.41
N HIS A 279 -0.89 2.94 -7.88
CA HIS A 279 -2.02 3.47 -8.66
C HIS A 279 -2.10 2.88 -10.07
N LEU A 280 -0.96 2.74 -10.76
CA LEU A 280 -0.92 2.10 -12.07
C LEU A 280 -1.33 0.63 -11.98
N TRP A 281 -0.86 -0.08 -10.95
CA TRP A 281 -1.23 -1.47 -10.72
C TRP A 281 -2.72 -1.59 -10.36
N GLY A 282 -3.25 -0.68 -9.54
CA GLY A 282 -4.67 -0.63 -9.22
C GLY A 282 -5.53 -0.37 -10.46
N PHE A 283 -5.09 0.52 -11.35
CA PHE A 283 -5.74 0.75 -12.65
C PHE A 283 -5.73 -0.51 -13.53
N VAL A 284 -4.61 -1.23 -13.60
CA VAL A 284 -4.51 -2.49 -14.36
C VAL A 284 -5.43 -3.56 -13.76
N ILE A 285 -5.52 -3.66 -12.43
CA ILE A 285 -6.46 -4.55 -11.74
C ILE A 285 -7.90 -4.19 -12.11
N MET A 286 -8.27 -2.91 -12.03
CA MET A 286 -9.61 -2.44 -12.41
C MET A 286 -9.92 -2.81 -13.86
N PHE A 287 -9.01 -2.55 -14.80
CA PHE A 287 -9.17 -2.92 -16.21
C PHE A 287 -9.45 -4.43 -16.39
N ILE A 288 -8.65 -5.29 -15.77
CA ILE A 288 -8.80 -6.76 -15.89
C ILE A 288 -10.07 -7.22 -15.20
N ALA A 289 -10.40 -6.64 -14.05
CA ALA A 289 -11.63 -6.89 -13.33
C ALA A 289 -12.86 -6.54 -14.17
N LEU A 290 -12.89 -5.36 -14.81
CA LEU A 290 -13.98 -4.94 -15.69
C LEU A 290 -14.12 -5.91 -16.87
N ARG A 291 -13.01 -6.26 -17.53
CA ARG A 291 -13.03 -7.23 -18.63
C ARG A 291 -13.63 -8.57 -18.19
N ALA A 292 -13.15 -9.11 -17.07
CA ALA A 292 -13.53 -10.42 -16.56
C ALA A 292 -14.98 -10.46 -16.03
N THR A 293 -15.43 -9.36 -15.44
CA THR A 293 -16.75 -9.27 -14.79
C THR A 293 -17.87 -8.97 -15.78
N PHE A 294 -17.60 -8.11 -16.76
CA PHE A 294 -18.58 -7.72 -17.78
C PHE A 294 -18.50 -8.54 -19.07
N ASP A 295 -17.47 -9.37 -19.22
CA ASP A 295 -17.26 -10.22 -20.41
C ASP A 295 -17.27 -9.39 -21.71
N ILE A 296 -16.54 -8.27 -21.68
CA ILE A 296 -16.45 -7.29 -22.77
C ILE A 296 -15.08 -7.38 -23.46
N SER A 297 -15.00 -6.85 -24.69
CA SER A 297 -13.73 -6.77 -25.42
C SER A 297 -12.64 -6.00 -24.65
N THR A 298 -11.38 -6.33 -24.93
CA THR A 298 -10.22 -5.73 -24.22
C THR A 298 -10.15 -4.21 -24.41
N GLY A 299 -10.43 -3.72 -25.63
CA GLY A 299 -10.47 -2.27 -25.91
C GLY A 299 -11.58 -1.57 -25.12
N LYS A 300 -12.79 -2.13 -25.10
CA LYS A 300 -13.91 -1.59 -24.34
C LYS A 300 -13.65 -1.60 -22.84
N ALA A 301 -13.04 -2.66 -22.30
CA ALA A 301 -12.65 -2.73 -20.89
C ALA A 301 -11.62 -1.66 -20.51
N PHE A 302 -10.60 -1.44 -21.35
CA PHE A 302 -9.61 -0.40 -21.11
C PHE A 302 -10.23 0.99 -21.20
N GLY A 303 -11.11 1.21 -22.18
CA GLY A 303 -11.88 2.45 -22.28
C GLY A 303 -12.78 2.68 -21.06
N ALA A 304 -13.47 1.66 -20.58
CA ALA A 304 -14.29 1.72 -19.37
C ALA A 304 -13.44 2.03 -18.12
N ALA A 305 -12.25 1.42 -18.02
CA ALA A 305 -11.29 1.70 -16.97
C ALA A 305 -10.83 3.16 -16.99
N LEU A 306 -10.54 3.74 -18.16
CA LEU A 306 -10.22 5.17 -18.31
C LEU A 306 -11.41 6.06 -17.92
N LEU A 307 -12.61 5.70 -18.38
CA LEU A 307 -13.84 6.46 -18.14
C LEU A 307 -14.24 6.45 -16.66
N ALA A 308 -13.89 5.40 -15.92
CA ALA A 308 -14.05 5.34 -14.47
C ALA A 308 -12.90 6.02 -13.72
N GLY A 309 -11.67 5.70 -14.11
CA GLY A 309 -10.44 6.11 -13.42
C GLY A 309 -10.16 7.59 -13.51
N VAL A 310 -10.40 8.23 -14.65
CA VAL A 310 -10.15 9.67 -14.83
C VAL A 310 -11.07 10.52 -13.93
N PRO A 311 -12.41 10.36 -13.94
CA PRO A 311 -13.28 11.09 -13.00
C PRO A 311 -12.97 10.77 -11.54
N TYR A 312 -12.70 9.50 -11.22
CA TYR A 312 -12.29 9.10 -9.87
C TYR A 312 -11.05 9.89 -9.41
N PHE A 313 -10.01 9.92 -10.26
CA PHE A 313 -8.76 10.62 -9.96
C PHE A 313 -8.98 12.13 -9.81
N LEU A 314 -9.71 12.76 -10.74
CA LEU A 314 -9.97 14.20 -10.71
C LEU A 314 -10.79 14.59 -9.48
N VAL A 315 -11.86 13.87 -9.17
CA VAL A 315 -12.67 14.15 -7.98
C VAL A 315 -11.84 13.98 -6.72
N TYR A 316 -11.08 12.89 -6.60
CA TYR A 316 -10.28 12.64 -5.41
C TYR A 316 -9.19 13.70 -5.20
N TYR A 317 -8.33 13.91 -6.20
CA TYR A 317 -7.13 14.73 -6.06
C TYR A 317 -7.38 16.24 -6.26
N MET A 318 -8.36 16.64 -7.06
CA MET A 318 -8.63 18.07 -7.31
C MET A 318 -9.77 18.64 -6.46
N LEU A 319 -10.68 17.82 -5.94
CA LEU A 319 -11.80 18.29 -5.14
C LEU A 319 -11.69 17.84 -3.68
N ILE A 320 -11.53 16.54 -3.44
CA ILE A 320 -11.65 16.00 -2.08
C ILE A 320 -10.43 16.32 -1.22
N ILE A 321 -9.22 15.98 -1.68
CA ILE A 321 -7.99 16.28 -0.93
C ILE A 321 -7.89 17.78 -0.62
N PRO A 322 -8.01 18.72 -1.60
CA PRO A 322 -7.91 20.13 -1.29
C PRO A 322 -8.98 20.62 -0.32
N THR A 323 -10.23 20.13 -0.42
CA THR A 323 -11.31 20.51 0.50
C THR A 323 -11.01 20.05 1.94
N LEU A 324 -10.46 18.85 2.10
CA LEU A 324 -10.06 18.34 3.41
C LEU A 324 -8.88 19.11 3.99
N THR A 325 -7.96 19.58 3.16
CA THR A 325 -6.82 20.41 3.60
C THR A 325 -7.25 21.85 3.93
N LEU A 326 -8.23 22.42 3.22
CA LEU A 326 -8.75 23.78 3.43
C LEU A 326 -9.49 23.96 4.75
N THR A 327 -10.07 22.88 5.31
CA THR A 327 -10.74 22.92 6.62
C THR A 327 -9.76 22.97 7.79
N GLY A 328 -8.44 23.07 7.52
CA GLY A 328 -7.40 23.07 8.54
C GLY A 328 -7.12 21.69 9.14
N ALA A 329 -7.79 20.64 8.65
CA ALA A 329 -7.50 19.27 9.04
C ALA A 329 -6.21 18.81 8.33
N PRO A 330 -5.16 18.39 9.05
CA PRO A 330 -4.00 17.80 8.43
C PRO A 330 -4.43 16.48 7.78
N PHE A 331 -4.42 16.44 6.44
CA PHE A 331 -4.71 15.19 5.74
C PHE A 331 -3.57 14.19 6.03
N PRO A 332 -3.90 12.96 6.45
CA PRO A 332 -2.91 12.01 6.95
C PRO A 332 -1.98 11.51 5.84
N GLY A 333 -0.66 11.48 6.09
CA GLY A 333 0.33 10.84 5.21
C GLY A 333 0.84 11.68 4.04
N VAL A 334 1.46 11.02 3.06
CA VAL A 334 2.05 11.66 1.87
C VAL A 334 0.93 12.19 0.97
N GLN A 335 0.91 13.50 0.75
CA GLN A 335 -0.05 14.15 -0.13
C GLN A 335 0.60 14.54 -1.45
N ILE A 336 -0.08 14.23 -2.54
CA ILE A 336 0.22 14.84 -3.83
C ILE A 336 -0.64 16.08 -3.97
N VAL A 337 0.00 17.24 -3.84
CA VAL A 337 -0.63 18.53 -4.06
C VAL A 337 -0.22 19.04 -5.43
N PHE A 338 -1.21 19.27 -6.29
CA PHE A 338 -0.99 19.86 -7.60
C PHE A 338 -1.01 21.38 -7.47
N ALA A 339 0.06 22.04 -7.92
CA ALA A 339 0.08 23.50 -8.02
C ALA A 339 -1.03 23.98 -8.98
N GLY A 340 -1.49 25.22 -8.80
CA GLY A 340 -2.58 25.79 -9.61
C GLY A 340 -2.34 25.69 -11.12
N GLN A 341 -1.11 25.86 -11.60
CA GLN A 341 -0.76 25.69 -13.01
C GLN A 341 -0.84 24.22 -13.47
N SER A 342 -0.50 23.26 -12.61
CA SER A 342 -0.56 21.82 -12.88
C SER A 342 -2.00 21.29 -13.04
N SER A 343 -3.00 21.99 -12.48
CA SER A 343 -4.42 21.62 -12.61
C SER A 343 -4.90 21.63 -14.06
N SER A 344 -4.46 22.60 -14.86
CA SER A 344 -4.81 22.72 -16.28
C SER A 344 -4.26 21.54 -17.10
N MET A 345 -3.03 21.12 -16.80
CA MET A 345 -2.40 19.97 -17.45
C MET A 345 -3.10 18.65 -17.09
N LEU A 346 -3.53 18.50 -15.82
CA LEU A 346 -4.33 17.34 -15.41
C LEU A 346 -5.68 17.27 -16.11
N LEU A 347 -6.37 18.41 -16.26
CA LEU A 347 -7.64 18.47 -17.00
C LEU A 347 -7.44 18.15 -18.48
N LEU A 348 -6.34 18.61 -19.09
CA LEU A 348 -5.98 18.25 -20.47
C LEU A 348 -5.73 16.74 -20.61
N LEU A 349 -4.90 16.16 -19.74
CA LEU A 349 -4.62 14.72 -19.73
C LEU A 349 -5.88 13.90 -19.46
N GLY A 350 -6.74 14.37 -18.55
CA GLY A 350 -8.05 13.77 -18.29
C GLY A 350 -8.95 13.81 -19.52
N SER A 351 -8.99 14.95 -20.22
CA SER A 351 -9.76 15.10 -21.47
C SER A 351 -9.26 14.16 -22.57
N ILE A 352 -7.95 14.03 -22.74
CA ILE A 352 -7.33 13.06 -23.66
C ILE A 352 -7.71 11.64 -23.26
N GLY A 353 -7.62 11.29 -21.97
CA GLY A 353 -7.99 9.97 -21.45
C GLY A 353 -9.47 9.64 -21.71
N LEU A 354 -10.38 10.59 -21.52
CA LEU A 354 -11.80 10.43 -21.81
C LEU A 354 -12.07 10.30 -23.33
N ALA A 355 -11.39 11.10 -24.16
CA ALA A 355 -11.49 10.97 -25.61
C ALA A 355 -11.01 9.59 -26.10
N LEU A 356 -9.89 9.10 -25.56
CA LEU A 356 -9.39 7.74 -25.81
C LEU A 356 -10.39 6.68 -25.34
N ALA A 357 -11.03 6.86 -24.18
CA ALA A 357 -12.05 5.95 -23.69
C ALA A 357 -13.23 5.81 -24.68
N VAL A 358 -13.70 6.94 -25.23
CA VAL A 358 -14.75 6.96 -26.25
C VAL A 358 -14.28 6.30 -27.54
N PHE A 359 -13.06 6.59 -28.00
CA PHE A 359 -12.48 5.99 -29.21
C PHE A 359 -12.36 4.47 -29.11
N LEU A 360 -11.97 3.97 -27.94
CA LEU A 360 -11.88 2.54 -27.62
C LEU A 360 -13.25 1.86 -27.44
N GLY A 361 -14.34 2.60 -27.68
CA GLY A 361 -15.68 2.05 -27.71
C GLY A 361 -16.26 1.80 -26.32
N ALA A 362 -15.76 2.47 -25.26
CA ALA A 362 -16.31 2.32 -23.91
C ALA A 362 -17.83 2.45 -23.92
N LEU A 363 -18.37 3.48 -24.60
CA LEU A 363 -19.79 3.80 -24.70
C LEU A 363 -20.54 3.06 -25.83
N ARG A 364 -19.88 2.24 -26.65
CA ARG A 364 -20.54 1.53 -27.75
C ARG A 364 -21.28 0.30 -27.21
N LYS A 365 -22.54 0.13 -27.64
CA LYS A 365 -23.28 -1.12 -27.41
C LYS A 365 -22.59 -2.25 -28.19
N GLU A 366 -22.50 -3.43 -27.56
CA GLU A 366 -22.06 -4.65 -28.25
C GLU A 366 -23.24 -5.32 -28.95
#